data_AF-A0A2E3HV27-F1
#
_entry.id   AF-A0A2E3HV27-F1
#
_cell.length_a   1.000
_cell.length_b   1.000
_cell.length_c   1.000
_cell.angle_alpha   90.00
_cell.angle_beta   90.00
_cell.angle_gamma   90.00
#
_symmetry.space_group_name_H-M   'P 1'
#
loop_
_entity.id
_entity.type
_entity.pdbx_description
1 polymer ?
#
loop_
_entity_poly.entity_id
_entity_poly.type
_entity_poly.pdbx_seq_one_letter_code
_entity_poly.pdbx_strand_id
1 'polypeptide(L)'
;MQLLGQTETLLSRPIVWIGFAISAVICLLNGLSFLLPSLPEIPVKRFVVVGFGWFGGSQGFGHIVLEKPWNAIGRISVSFYPFVIGLGFLMPIDLLFSGWFFFLFYKAQLVISNALGLSKMPGFPYVDRQCFGAAVGLFLSLVLLGWQHFRSVIHQVLVQNLSDESKLYRTAILGLIIGFALLSLFSIRIGMSMWLVPIFFGIYFIVAIALTRMRAELGFPAHAMEHIQIDQMLIESFGSRGLGKSNLVALTLYRWFIRSFTSHPMPHQLEGLKMVTSNTRRRLYPALVGISAVASVTVFWVMLHLYYQHGAINFGGSSYGMKFGARVFNGLQRWLS
;
A
#
# COMPACT_ATOMS: atom_id res chain seq x y z
N MET A 1 8.86 8.27 -22.57
CA MET A 1 8.60 7.35 -23.70
C MET A 1 9.80 7.11 -24.62
N GLN A 2 10.82 8.00 -24.71
CA GLN A 2 11.96 7.82 -25.62
C GLN A 2 12.85 6.58 -25.38
N LEU A 3 12.98 6.09 -24.14
CA LEU A 3 13.83 4.93 -23.81
C LEU A 3 13.20 3.57 -24.16
N LEU A 4 11.86 3.48 -24.24
CA LEU A 4 11.15 2.22 -24.50
C LEU A 4 10.87 1.98 -25.99
N GLY A 5 11.08 2.98 -26.85
CA GLY A 5 10.87 2.89 -28.30
C GLY A 5 12.08 2.39 -29.10
N GLN A 6 13.25 2.23 -28.47
CA GLN A 6 14.48 1.74 -29.12
C GLN A 6 14.96 0.49 -28.36
N THR A 7 14.56 -0.68 -28.85
CA THR A 7 14.92 -1.99 -28.29
C THR A 7 16.31 -2.48 -28.68
N GLU A 8 17.14 -1.64 -29.30
CA GLU A 8 18.58 -1.92 -29.41
C GLU A 8 19.22 -1.83 -28.02
N THR A 9 19.24 -3.00 -27.40
CA THR A 9 19.86 -3.42 -26.13
C THR A 9 20.20 -2.26 -25.19
N LEU A 10 19.24 -1.90 -24.33
CA LEU A 10 19.43 -1.01 -23.17
C LEU A 10 20.76 -1.31 -22.43
N LEU A 11 21.11 -2.59 -22.32
CA LEU A 11 22.32 -3.10 -21.67
C LEU A 11 23.63 -2.81 -22.42
N SER A 12 23.58 -2.46 -23.70
CA SER A 12 24.77 -2.09 -24.48
C SER A 12 25.15 -0.62 -24.28
N ARG A 13 24.28 0.18 -23.65
CA ARG A 13 24.58 1.59 -23.41
C ARG A 13 25.48 1.75 -22.18
N PRO A 14 26.65 2.40 -22.30
CA PRO A 14 27.59 2.57 -21.17
C PRO A 14 26.98 3.37 -20.01
N ILE A 15 26.03 4.27 -20.29
CA ILE A 15 25.32 5.07 -19.28
C ILE A 15 24.58 4.18 -18.26
N VAL A 16 24.06 3.03 -18.69
CA VAL A 16 23.34 2.09 -17.82
C VAL A 16 24.31 1.42 -16.85
N TRP A 17 25.50 1.03 -17.32
CA TRP A 17 26.54 0.44 -16.50
C TRP A 17 27.15 1.44 -15.51
N ILE A 18 27.28 2.71 -15.90
CA ILE A 18 27.73 3.77 -14.98
C ILE A 18 26.71 3.95 -13.85
N GLY A 19 25.41 4.06 -14.18
CA GLY A 19 24.35 4.16 -13.16
C GLY A 19 24.29 2.93 -12.25
N PHE A 20 24.44 1.74 -12.83
CA PHE A 20 24.52 0.48 -12.08
C PHE A 20 25.71 0.46 -11.12
N ALA A 21 26.91 0.81 -11.60
CA ALA A 21 28.13 0.82 -10.79
C ALA A 21 28.01 1.80 -9.60
N ILE A 22 27.52 3.02 -9.84
CA ILE A 22 27.29 4.01 -8.79
C ILE A 22 26.31 3.47 -7.74
N SER A 23 25.17 2.92 -8.18
CA SER A 23 24.18 2.34 -7.27
C SER A 23 24.74 1.16 -6.48
N ALA A 24 25.48 0.26 -7.14
CA ALA A 24 26.08 -0.92 -6.52
C ALA A 24 27.12 -0.53 -5.46
N VAL A 25 28.01 0.43 -5.77
CA VAL A 25 29.02 0.93 -4.83
C VAL A 25 28.36 1.57 -3.61
N ILE A 26 27.36 2.43 -3.80
CA ILE A 26 26.64 3.06 -2.68
C ILE A 26 25.97 2.00 -1.80
N CYS A 27 25.28 1.03 -2.40
CA CYS A 27 24.61 -0.03 -1.65
C CYS A 27 25.60 -0.93 -0.90
N LEU A 28 26.72 -1.29 -1.52
CA LEU A 28 27.76 -2.11 -0.89
C LEU A 28 28.43 -1.36 0.25
N LEU A 29 28.83 -0.10 0.06
CA LEU A 29 29.43 0.72 1.12
C LEU A 29 28.47 0.90 2.29
N ASN A 30 27.19 1.20 2.04
CA ASN A 30 26.20 1.35 3.11
C ASN A 30 25.88 0.02 3.80
N GLY A 31 25.85 -1.09 3.05
CA GLY A 31 25.68 -2.43 3.62
C GLY A 31 26.87 -2.85 4.47
N LEU A 32 28.09 -2.54 4.04
CA LEU A 32 29.32 -2.79 4.79
C LEU A 32 29.43 -1.88 6.01
N SER A 33 29.08 -0.60 5.91
CA SER A 33 29.02 0.33 7.05
C SER A 33 28.04 -0.13 8.13
N PHE A 34 26.91 -0.76 7.73
CA PHE A 34 25.97 -1.36 8.68
C PHE A 34 26.57 -2.54 9.46
N LEU A 35 27.42 -3.35 8.82
CA LEU A 35 28.10 -4.49 9.46
C LEU A 35 29.37 -4.06 10.22
N LEU A 36 30.07 -3.04 9.71
CA LEU A 36 31.33 -2.49 10.21
C LEU A 36 31.18 -0.97 10.37
N PRO A 37 30.78 -0.49 11.57
CA PRO A 37 30.54 0.92 11.84
C PRO A 37 31.75 1.85 11.64
N SER A 38 32.95 1.30 11.45
CA SER A 38 34.17 2.04 11.14
C SER A 38 34.23 2.60 9.71
N LEU A 39 33.37 2.12 8.80
CA LEU A 39 33.32 2.61 7.42
C LEU A 39 32.31 3.75 7.28
N PRO A 40 32.63 4.79 6.49
CA PRO A 40 31.72 5.90 6.25
C PRO A 40 30.48 5.45 5.47
N GLU A 41 29.30 5.82 5.97
CA GLU A 41 28.04 5.64 5.25
C GLU A 41 27.85 6.83 4.29
N ILE A 42 27.41 6.56 3.06
CA ILE A 42 26.91 7.60 2.16
C ILE A 42 25.43 7.82 2.48
N PRO A 43 25.05 8.96 3.09
CA PRO A 43 23.67 9.22 3.44
C PRO A 43 22.88 9.38 2.14
N VAL A 44 22.06 8.38 1.80
CA VAL A 44 21.13 8.43 0.67
C VAL A 44 19.67 8.42 1.12
N LYS A 45 19.43 8.25 2.42
CA LYS A 45 18.11 8.08 3.03
C LYS A 45 17.77 9.25 3.97
N ARG A 46 16.52 9.70 3.91
CA ARG A 46 15.86 10.54 4.93
C ARG A 46 16.56 11.89 5.23
N PHE A 47 17.07 12.59 4.22
CA PHE A 47 17.48 13.98 4.38
C PHE A 47 16.27 14.84 4.71
N VAL A 48 16.31 15.55 5.84
CA VAL A 48 15.23 16.43 6.27
C VAL A 48 15.49 17.83 5.72
N VAL A 49 14.69 18.28 4.77
CA VAL A 49 14.88 19.62 4.20
C VAL A 49 14.16 20.66 5.07
N VAL A 50 12.99 20.32 5.63
CA VAL A 50 12.18 21.21 6.47
C VAL A 50 11.54 20.43 7.63
N GLY A 51 11.46 21.03 8.83
CA GLY A 51 10.77 20.51 10.03
C GLY A 51 11.63 19.64 10.98
N PHE A 52 11.12 19.44 12.21
CA PHE A 52 11.75 18.60 13.25
C PHE A 52 11.08 17.21 13.31
N GLY A 53 11.85 16.13 13.50
CA GLY A 53 11.34 14.75 13.44
C GLY A 53 11.53 13.95 14.74
N TRP A 54 10.49 13.24 15.17
CA TRP A 54 10.50 12.34 16.35
C TRP A 54 11.30 11.04 16.13
N PHE A 55 11.56 10.67 14.87
CA PHE A 55 12.38 9.52 14.48
C PHE A 55 13.76 9.98 14.01
N GLY A 56 14.61 10.43 14.95
CA GLY A 56 16.08 10.39 14.94
C GLY A 56 16.85 10.57 13.62
N GLY A 57 16.35 11.33 12.65
CA GLY A 57 17.04 11.64 11.40
C GLY A 57 17.49 13.09 11.42
N SER A 58 18.66 13.35 12.00
CA SER A 58 19.22 14.66 12.29
C SER A 58 20.04 15.25 11.13
N GLN A 59 19.77 14.85 9.88
CA GLN A 59 20.53 15.34 8.73
C GLN A 59 19.65 16.28 7.92
N GLY A 60 19.73 17.58 8.19
CA GLY A 60 18.79 18.51 7.59
C GLY A 60 18.78 19.98 8.02
N PHE A 61 18.20 20.81 7.15
CA PHE A 61 17.94 22.25 7.36
C PHE A 61 16.57 22.51 8.03
N GLY A 62 16.11 21.58 8.85
CA GLY A 62 14.74 21.55 9.39
C GLY A 62 14.33 22.72 10.30
N HIS A 63 15.25 23.65 10.60
CA HIS A 63 15.06 24.81 11.47
C HIS A 63 14.62 26.09 10.74
N ILE A 64 14.56 26.10 9.41
CA ILE A 64 14.41 27.34 8.62
C ILE A 64 12.98 27.92 8.64
N VAL A 65 11.96 27.15 9.08
CA VAL A 65 10.55 27.54 8.94
C VAL A 65 9.79 27.35 10.26
N LEU A 66 10.01 28.27 11.21
CA LEU A 66 9.41 28.23 12.55
C LEU A 66 8.20 29.17 12.70
N GLU A 67 8.07 30.17 11.85
CA GLU A 67 7.01 31.18 11.96
C GLU A 67 5.68 30.70 11.37
N LYS A 68 4.57 31.09 12.02
CA LYS A 68 3.22 30.87 11.49
C LYS A 68 3.01 31.77 10.26
N PRO A 69 2.33 31.32 9.19
CA PRO A 69 1.66 30.01 9.05
C PRO A 69 2.55 28.89 8.51
N TRP A 70 3.77 29.20 8.08
CA TRP A 70 4.68 28.31 7.38
C TRP A 70 5.14 27.11 8.21
N ASN A 71 5.12 27.21 9.53
CA ASN A 71 5.38 26.09 10.42
C ASN A 71 4.41 24.90 10.22
N ALA A 72 3.24 25.11 9.58
CA ALA A 72 2.31 24.03 9.23
C ALA A 72 2.74 23.17 8.04
N ILE A 73 3.78 23.56 7.29
CA ILE A 73 4.28 22.76 6.16
C ILE A 73 4.74 21.37 6.61
N GLY A 74 5.03 21.20 7.90
CA GLY A 74 5.45 19.94 8.50
C GLY A 74 6.78 19.45 7.92
N ARG A 75 7.05 18.15 8.05
CA ARG A 75 8.31 17.58 7.56
C ARG A 75 8.30 17.47 6.03
N ILE A 76 9.37 17.96 5.42
CA ILE A 76 9.74 17.64 4.03
C ILE A 76 11.04 16.86 4.10
N SER A 77 11.02 15.62 3.67
CA SER A 77 12.23 14.79 3.58
C SER A 77 12.47 14.33 2.16
N VAL A 78 13.70 14.45 1.70
CA VAL A 78 14.16 13.98 0.41
C VAL A 78 15.03 12.74 0.63
N SER A 79 14.90 11.75 -0.25
CA SER A 79 15.75 10.56 -0.24
C SER A 79 16.15 10.26 -1.67
N PHE A 80 17.45 10.03 -1.88
CA PHE A 80 18.02 9.80 -3.20
C PHE A 80 18.31 8.31 -3.37
N TYR A 81 17.25 7.51 -3.45
CA TYR A 81 17.39 6.07 -3.70
C TYR A 81 17.73 5.85 -5.19
N PRO A 82 18.92 5.33 -5.53
CA PRO A 82 19.31 5.15 -6.93
C PRO A 82 18.33 4.27 -7.71
N PHE A 83 17.80 3.21 -7.08
CA PHE A 83 16.81 2.33 -7.72
C PHE A 83 15.47 3.03 -7.98
N VAL A 84 15.01 3.93 -7.09
CA VAL A 84 13.76 4.69 -7.28
C VAL A 84 13.94 5.72 -8.39
N ILE A 85 15.12 6.36 -8.45
CA ILE A 85 15.48 7.27 -9.55
C ILE A 85 15.46 6.51 -10.88
N GLY A 86 16.06 5.31 -10.92
CA GLY A 86 16.04 4.43 -12.08
C GLY A 86 14.62 4.05 -12.53
N LEU A 87 13.75 3.65 -11.59
CA LEU A 87 12.33 3.40 -11.88
C LEU A 87 11.60 4.66 -12.34
N GLY A 88 11.97 5.83 -11.82
CA GLY A 88 11.44 7.13 -12.23
C GLY A 88 11.57 7.39 -13.73
N PHE A 89 12.68 7.00 -14.35
CA PHE A 89 12.87 7.13 -15.80
C PHE A 89 11.93 6.25 -16.64
N LEU A 90 11.36 5.20 -16.05
CA LEU A 90 10.40 4.32 -16.71
C LEU A 90 8.95 4.82 -16.55
N MET A 91 8.69 5.72 -15.60
CA MET A 91 7.35 6.24 -15.36
C MET A 91 6.93 7.27 -16.42
N PRO A 92 5.63 7.33 -16.77
CA PRO A 92 5.07 8.40 -17.59
C PRO A 92 5.37 9.79 -17.03
N ILE A 93 5.67 10.75 -17.93
CA ILE A 93 6.08 12.10 -17.52
C ILE A 93 4.97 12.87 -16.80
N ASP A 94 3.70 12.63 -17.18
CA ASP A 94 2.54 13.24 -16.54
C ASP A 94 2.40 12.78 -15.08
N LEU A 95 2.80 11.55 -14.79
CA LEU A 95 2.75 10.96 -13.45
C LEU A 95 3.90 11.49 -12.58
N LEU A 96 5.10 11.63 -13.16
CA LEU A 96 6.23 12.31 -12.50
C LEU A 96 5.86 13.75 -12.15
N PHE A 97 5.28 14.50 -13.09
CA PHE A 97 4.84 15.87 -12.87
C PHE A 97 3.77 15.95 -11.77
N SER A 98 2.72 15.12 -11.87
CA SER A 98 1.65 15.06 -10.89
C SER A 98 2.18 14.75 -9.49
N GLY A 99 3.14 13.83 -9.35
CA GLY A 99 3.66 13.41 -8.06
C GLY A 99 4.23 14.55 -7.20
N TRP A 100 5.12 15.37 -7.77
CA TRP A 100 5.70 16.49 -7.02
C TRP A 100 4.73 17.68 -6.93
N PHE A 101 3.92 17.93 -7.97
CA PHE A 101 2.94 19.01 -7.98
C PHE A 101 1.89 18.83 -6.88
N PHE A 102 1.24 17.65 -6.83
CA PHE A 102 0.22 17.38 -5.80
C PHE A 102 0.81 17.29 -4.39
N PHE A 103 2.07 16.88 -4.26
CA PHE A 103 2.79 16.98 -3.00
C PHE A 103 2.90 18.43 -2.52
N LEU A 104 3.35 19.35 -3.38
CA LEU A 104 3.43 20.78 -3.03
C LEU A 104 2.05 21.40 -2.82
N PHE A 105 1.06 21.02 -3.62
CA PHE A 105 -0.32 21.45 -3.45
C PHE A 105 -0.87 21.06 -2.08
N TYR A 106 -0.66 19.81 -1.65
CA TYR A 106 -1.00 19.37 -0.30
C TYR A 106 -0.29 20.19 0.78
N LYS A 107 1.02 20.46 0.61
CA LYS A 107 1.76 21.32 1.55
C LYS A 107 1.21 22.74 1.60
N ALA A 108 0.82 23.31 0.46
CA ALA A 108 0.17 24.61 0.39
C ALA A 108 -1.18 24.59 1.12
N GLN A 109 -1.98 23.53 0.99
CA GLN A 109 -3.23 23.39 1.75
C GLN A 109 -2.99 23.44 3.26
N LEU A 110 -1.96 22.79 3.79
CA LEU A 110 -1.63 22.85 5.22
C LEU A 110 -1.30 24.27 5.68
N VAL A 111 -0.48 25.00 4.91
CA VAL A 111 -0.09 26.38 5.23
C VAL A 111 -1.29 27.31 5.17
N ILE A 112 -2.12 27.21 4.12
CA ILE A 112 -3.35 28.02 3.96
C ILE A 112 -4.33 27.71 5.10
N SER A 113 -4.52 26.44 5.44
CA SER A 113 -5.38 26.02 6.55
C SER A 113 -4.96 26.64 7.88
N ASN A 114 -3.65 26.71 8.11
CA ASN A 114 -3.11 27.34 9.32
C ASN A 114 -3.23 28.87 9.28
N ALA A 115 -3.00 29.50 8.12
CA ALA A 115 -3.17 30.93 7.93
C ALA A 115 -4.61 31.39 8.19
N LEU A 116 -5.59 30.59 7.77
CA LEU A 116 -7.02 30.84 7.97
C LEU A 116 -7.52 30.44 9.38
N GLY A 117 -6.65 29.89 10.23
CA GLY A 117 -7.03 29.40 11.57
C GLY A 117 -7.90 28.13 11.57
N LEU A 118 -8.09 27.51 10.40
CA LEU A 118 -8.83 26.24 10.24
C LEU A 118 -8.07 25.03 10.81
N SER A 119 -6.77 25.21 11.12
CA SER A 119 -5.96 24.21 11.84
C SER A 119 -6.51 23.84 13.22
N LYS A 120 -7.45 24.62 13.79
CA LYS A 120 -8.18 24.26 15.02
C LYS A 120 -9.21 23.15 14.81
N MET A 121 -9.66 22.92 13.58
CA MET A 121 -10.57 21.82 13.27
C MET A 121 -9.77 20.51 13.20
N PRO A 122 -10.15 19.48 13.99
CA PRO A 122 -9.39 18.25 14.06
C PRO A 122 -9.32 17.57 12.69
N GLY A 123 -8.10 17.38 12.21
CA GLY A 123 -7.83 16.67 10.96
C GLY A 123 -7.95 17.52 9.68
N PHE A 124 -8.35 18.80 9.73
CA PHE A 124 -8.40 19.67 8.54
C PHE A 124 -6.99 19.89 7.96
N PRO A 125 -6.75 19.77 6.63
CA PRO A 125 -7.70 19.72 5.50
C PRO A 125 -8.21 18.32 5.11
N TYR A 126 -8.24 17.38 6.05
CA TYR A 126 -8.75 16.01 5.89
C TYR A 126 -8.02 15.19 4.83
N VAL A 127 -6.69 15.23 4.85
CA VAL A 127 -5.79 14.59 3.87
C VAL A 127 -6.12 13.11 3.68
N ASP A 128 -6.28 12.37 4.77
CA ASP A 128 -6.59 10.93 4.72
C ASP A 128 -7.93 10.68 4.02
N ARG A 129 -8.92 11.57 4.23
CA ARG A 129 -10.23 11.51 3.56
C ARG A 129 -10.12 11.90 2.08
N GLN A 130 -9.26 12.86 1.74
CA GLN A 130 -8.96 13.19 0.33
C GLN A 130 -8.31 12.00 -0.38
N CYS A 131 -7.36 11.31 0.26
CA CYS A 131 -6.74 10.10 -0.29
C CYS A 131 -7.76 8.98 -0.51
N PHE A 132 -8.67 8.77 0.43
CA PHE A 132 -9.77 7.81 0.23
C PHE A 132 -10.71 8.24 -0.90
N GLY A 133 -11.10 9.52 -0.95
CA GLY A 133 -11.91 10.06 -2.03
C GLY A 133 -11.27 9.86 -3.41
N ALA A 134 -9.95 10.02 -3.50
CA ALA A 134 -9.20 9.71 -4.71
C ALA A 134 -9.23 8.21 -5.06
N ALA A 135 -9.11 7.31 -4.08
CA ALA A 135 -9.23 5.87 -4.31
C ALA A 135 -10.64 5.48 -4.79
N VAL A 136 -11.69 6.07 -4.20
CA VAL A 136 -13.08 5.88 -4.65
C VAL A 136 -13.28 6.44 -6.06
N GLY A 137 -12.79 7.65 -6.35
CA GLY A 137 -12.88 8.25 -7.67
C GLY A 137 -12.20 7.40 -8.74
N LEU A 138 -11.02 6.85 -8.44
CA LEU A 138 -10.31 5.93 -9.32
C LEU A 138 -11.11 4.64 -9.51
N PHE A 139 -11.62 4.03 -8.44
CA PHE A 139 -12.50 2.87 -8.53
C PHE A 139 -13.74 3.12 -9.40
N LEU A 140 -14.45 4.23 -9.18
CA LEU A 140 -15.64 4.59 -9.95
C LEU A 140 -15.30 4.81 -11.43
N SER A 141 -14.19 5.49 -11.74
CA SER A 141 -13.74 5.66 -13.12
C SER A 141 -13.52 4.32 -13.83
N LEU A 142 -12.95 3.34 -13.14
CA LEU A 142 -12.72 1.99 -13.68
C LEU A 142 -14.03 1.24 -13.92
N VAL A 143 -14.99 1.35 -13.00
CA VAL A 143 -16.30 0.71 -13.13
C VAL A 143 -17.08 1.33 -14.31
N LEU A 144 -17.08 2.66 -14.40
CA LEU A 144 -17.79 3.39 -15.45
C LEU A 144 -17.20 3.12 -16.84
N LEU A 145 -15.88 3.23 -16.99
CA LEU A 145 -15.19 2.99 -18.26
C LEU A 145 -15.21 1.50 -18.65
N GLY A 146 -15.16 0.60 -17.65
CA GLY A 146 -15.19 -0.85 -17.85
C GLY A 146 -16.59 -1.45 -17.99
N TRP A 147 -17.66 -0.64 -17.88
CA TRP A 147 -19.03 -1.13 -17.72
C TRP A 147 -19.47 -2.09 -18.83
N GLN A 148 -19.15 -1.78 -20.09
CA GLN A 148 -19.48 -2.63 -21.24
C GLN A 148 -18.77 -4.00 -21.16
N HIS A 149 -17.51 -4.01 -20.71
CA HIS A 149 -16.74 -5.23 -20.54
C HIS A 149 -17.33 -6.09 -19.40
N PHE A 150 -17.66 -5.50 -18.26
CA PHE A 150 -18.31 -6.22 -17.15
C PHE A 150 -19.64 -6.83 -17.58
N ARG A 151 -20.47 -6.08 -18.33
CA ARG A 151 -21.73 -6.59 -18.89
C ARG A 151 -21.49 -7.76 -19.84
N SER A 152 -20.47 -7.68 -20.69
CA SER A 152 -20.09 -8.78 -21.60
C SER A 152 -19.68 -10.03 -20.83
N VAL A 153 -18.84 -9.90 -19.79
CA VAL A 153 -18.39 -11.03 -18.96
C VAL A 153 -19.57 -11.70 -18.25
N ILE A 154 -20.48 -10.92 -17.64
CA ILE A 154 -21.68 -11.47 -17.00
C ILE A 154 -22.54 -12.21 -18.02
N HIS A 155 -22.74 -11.62 -19.20
CA HIS A 155 -23.51 -12.25 -20.27
C HIS A 155 -22.87 -13.56 -20.77
N GLN A 156 -21.55 -13.60 -20.95
CA GLN A 156 -20.79 -14.81 -21.35
C GLN A 156 -20.79 -15.92 -20.30
N VAL A 157 -21.00 -15.57 -19.03
CA VAL A 157 -21.11 -16.54 -17.93
C VAL A 157 -22.51 -17.16 -17.92
N LEU A 158 -23.56 -16.34 -18.11
CA LEU A 158 -24.96 -16.78 -18.17
C LEU A 158 -25.27 -17.57 -19.44
N VAL A 159 -24.87 -17.06 -20.61
CA VAL A 159 -25.04 -17.73 -21.90
C VAL A 159 -23.91 -18.74 -22.03
N GLN A 160 -24.25 -20.03 -22.12
CA GLN A 160 -23.29 -21.14 -22.07
C GLN A 160 -22.39 -21.23 -23.31
N ASN A 161 -21.51 -20.25 -23.51
CA ASN A 161 -20.47 -20.33 -24.53
C ASN A 161 -19.37 -21.29 -24.08
N LEU A 162 -19.08 -22.30 -24.91
CA LEU A 162 -18.08 -23.35 -24.68
C LEU A 162 -16.62 -22.87 -24.80
N SER A 163 -16.38 -21.56 -24.91
CA SER A 163 -15.03 -21.00 -24.96
C SER A 163 -14.27 -21.28 -23.66
N ASP A 164 -13.00 -21.64 -23.78
CA ASP A 164 -12.12 -21.90 -22.64
C ASP A 164 -11.93 -20.67 -21.74
N GLU A 165 -12.14 -19.46 -22.27
CA GLU A 165 -12.10 -18.21 -21.49
C GLU A 165 -13.32 -18.06 -20.57
N SER A 166 -14.51 -18.49 -21.02
CA SER A 166 -15.75 -18.48 -20.21
C SER A 166 -15.63 -19.40 -18.99
N LYS A 167 -14.96 -20.55 -19.12
CA LYS A 167 -14.68 -21.45 -17.99
C LYS A 167 -13.82 -20.78 -16.92
N LEU A 168 -12.79 -20.02 -17.32
CA LEU A 168 -11.96 -19.27 -16.38
C LEU A 168 -12.78 -18.20 -15.64
N TYR A 169 -13.60 -17.43 -16.37
CA TYR A 169 -14.48 -16.42 -15.76
C TYR A 169 -15.47 -17.03 -14.77
N ARG A 170 -16.07 -18.19 -15.10
CA ARG A 170 -16.94 -18.94 -14.16
C ARG A 170 -16.20 -19.35 -12.89
N THR A 171 -15.01 -19.93 -13.02
CA THR A 171 -14.21 -20.32 -11.84
C THR A 171 -13.81 -19.12 -10.99
N ALA A 172 -13.50 -17.97 -11.60
CA ALA A 172 -13.16 -16.74 -10.90
C ALA A 172 -14.37 -16.17 -10.14
N ILE A 173 -15.56 -16.16 -10.75
CA ILE A 173 -16.80 -15.69 -10.12
C ILE A 173 -17.21 -16.63 -8.97
N LEU A 174 -17.16 -17.95 -9.18
CA LEU A 174 -17.44 -18.92 -8.12
C LEU A 174 -16.43 -18.76 -6.96
N GLY A 175 -15.15 -18.60 -7.27
CA GLY A 175 -14.12 -18.34 -6.27
C GLY A 175 -14.37 -17.04 -5.50
N LEU A 176 -14.83 -15.98 -6.17
CA LEU A 176 -15.21 -14.72 -5.54
C LEU A 176 -16.43 -14.90 -4.61
N ILE A 177 -17.47 -15.59 -5.06
CA ILE A 177 -18.69 -15.84 -4.26
C ILE A 177 -18.35 -16.69 -3.03
N ILE A 178 -17.65 -17.82 -3.22
CA ILE A 178 -17.26 -18.71 -2.13
C ILE A 178 -16.30 -17.99 -1.17
N GLY A 179 -15.31 -17.27 -1.70
CA GLY A 179 -14.36 -16.51 -0.90
C GLY A 179 -15.04 -15.41 -0.08
N PHE A 180 -15.96 -14.66 -0.68
CA PHE A 180 -16.75 -13.64 0.02
C PHE A 180 -17.67 -14.26 1.09
N ALA A 181 -18.29 -15.40 0.81
CA ALA A 181 -19.10 -16.13 1.77
C ALA A 181 -18.27 -16.61 2.97
N LEU A 182 -17.08 -17.17 2.73
CA LEU A 182 -16.16 -17.61 3.78
C LEU A 182 -15.66 -16.44 4.62
N LEU A 183 -15.28 -15.33 3.98
CA LEU A 183 -14.88 -14.09 4.67
C LEU A 183 -16.03 -13.54 5.53
N SER A 184 -17.25 -13.55 4.99
CA SER A 184 -18.43 -13.10 5.73
C SER A 184 -18.72 -13.99 6.93
N LEU A 185 -18.66 -15.31 6.75
CA LEU A 185 -18.85 -16.28 7.83
C LEU A 185 -17.78 -16.10 8.92
N PHE A 186 -16.52 -15.95 8.53
CA PHE A 186 -15.41 -15.73 9.45
C PHE A 186 -15.58 -14.43 10.25
N SER A 187 -15.96 -13.34 9.59
CA SER A 187 -16.26 -12.06 10.24
C SER A 187 -17.39 -12.18 11.25
N ILE A 188 -18.49 -12.83 10.89
CA ILE A 188 -19.62 -13.04 11.81
C ILE A 188 -19.20 -13.89 13.01
N ARG A 189 -18.38 -14.93 12.79
CA ARG A 189 -17.87 -15.80 13.87
C ARG A 189 -16.91 -15.09 14.83
N ILE A 190 -16.16 -14.09 14.36
CA ILE A 190 -15.31 -13.23 15.21
C ILE A 190 -16.16 -12.23 16.02
N GLY A 191 -17.44 -12.07 15.70
CA GLY A 191 -18.37 -11.18 16.40
C GLY A 191 -18.67 -9.88 15.65
N MET A 192 -18.35 -9.80 14.36
CA MET A 192 -18.73 -8.66 13.53
C MET A 192 -20.23 -8.73 13.17
N SER A 193 -20.93 -7.59 13.24
CA SER A 193 -22.34 -7.51 12.88
C SER A 193 -22.56 -7.74 11.39
N MET A 194 -23.62 -8.46 11.04
CA MET A 194 -23.91 -8.84 9.64
C MET A 194 -24.01 -7.64 8.69
N TRP A 195 -24.53 -6.50 9.16
CA TRP A 195 -24.64 -5.29 8.35
C TRP A 195 -23.29 -4.62 8.06
N LEU A 196 -22.29 -4.77 8.94
CA LEU A 196 -20.99 -4.12 8.81
C LEU A 196 -20.06 -4.89 7.86
N VAL A 197 -20.24 -6.20 7.76
CA VAL A 197 -19.46 -7.09 6.86
C VAL A 197 -19.42 -6.58 5.41
N PRO A 198 -20.56 -6.37 4.72
CA PRO A 198 -20.54 -5.91 3.33
C PRO A 198 -19.97 -4.50 3.18
N ILE A 199 -20.17 -3.62 4.16
CA ILE A 199 -19.61 -2.25 4.13
C ILE A 199 -18.08 -2.30 4.23
N PHE A 200 -17.56 -3.04 5.21
CA PHE A 200 -16.13 -3.17 5.44
C PHE A 200 -15.43 -3.79 4.22
N PHE A 201 -15.93 -4.92 3.72
CA PHE A 201 -15.32 -5.56 2.55
C PHE A 201 -15.52 -4.75 1.27
N GLY A 202 -16.63 -4.02 1.12
CA GLY A 202 -16.83 -3.09 0.01
C GLY A 202 -15.75 -2.01 -0.04
N ILE A 203 -15.51 -1.35 1.10
CA ILE A 203 -14.43 -0.35 1.23
C ILE A 203 -13.06 -1.01 0.97
N TYR A 204 -12.81 -2.18 1.54
CA TYR A 204 -11.58 -2.93 1.34
C TYR A 204 -11.31 -3.23 -0.14
N PHE A 205 -12.30 -3.73 -0.87
CA PHE A 205 -12.15 -4.04 -2.29
C PHE A 205 -11.97 -2.79 -3.15
N ILE A 206 -12.64 -1.67 -2.82
CA ILE A 206 -12.41 -0.39 -3.49
C ILE A 206 -10.94 0.00 -3.37
N VAL A 207 -10.37 -0.03 -2.16
CA VAL A 207 -8.96 0.31 -1.91
C VAL A 207 -8.04 -0.69 -2.60
N ALA A 208 -8.31 -2.00 -2.49
CA ALA A 208 -7.47 -3.04 -3.10
C ALA A 208 -7.46 -2.98 -4.64
N ILE A 209 -8.59 -2.67 -5.27
CA ILE A 209 -8.70 -2.50 -6.73
C ILE A 209 -7.98 -1.22 -7.17
N ALA A 210 -8.21 -0.11 -6.48
CA ALA A 210 -7.55 1.16 -6.78
C ALA A 210 -6.02 1.03 -6.68
N LEU A 211 -5.55 0.40 -5.62
CA LEU A 211 -4.15 0.05 -5.42
C LEU A 211 -3.59 -0.80 -6.56
N THR A 212 -4.30 -1.87 -6.92
CA THR A 212 -3.87 -2.80 -7.98
C THR A 212 -3.69 -2.07 -9.30
N ARG A 213 -4.57 -1.11 -9.60
CA ARG A 213 -4.52 -0.30 -10.82
C ARG A 213 -3.41 0.73 -10.78
N MET A 214 -3.28 1.47 -9.68
CA MET A 214 -2.14 2.35 -9.46
C MET A 214 -0.82 1.61 -9.65
N ARG A 215 -0.69 0.40 -9.10
CA ARG A 215 0.52 -0.41 -9.25
C ARG A 215 0.75 -0.82 -10.69
N ALA A 216 -0.28 -1.32 -11.37
CA ALA A 216 -0.18 -1.74 -12.76
C ALA A 216 0.17 -0.59 -13.73
N GLU A 217 -0.20 0.65 -13.40
CA GLU A 217 0.05 1.84 -14.21
C GLU A 217 1.37 2.55 -13.85
N LEU A 218 1.71 2.62 -12.57
CA LEU A 218 2.85 3.38 -12.05
C LEU A 218 4.11 2.53 -11.84
N GLY A 219 3.97 1.20 -11.69
CA GLY A 219 5.08 0.32 -11.33
C GLY A 219 5.71 0.65 -9.98
N PHE A 220 5.00 1.39 -9.11
CA PHE A 220 5.56 1.90 -7.86
C PHE A 220 5.94 0.74 -6.92
N PRO A 221 7.12 0.73 -6.30
CA PRO A 221 7.59 -0.43 -5.53
C PRO A 221 7.05 -0.50 -4.09
N ALA A 222 6.61 0.63 -3.51
CA ALA A 222 6.26 0.72 -2.09
C ALA A 222 4.81 1.20 -1.88
N HIS A 223 3.94 0.33 -1.37
CA HIS A 223 2.51 0.63 -1.23
C HIS A 223 2.08 0.81 0.21
N ALA A 224 2.86 1.55 0.99
CA ALA A 224 2.51 1.90 2.36
C ALA A 224 1.38 2.97 2.35
N MET A 225 0.17 2.57 1.96
CA MET A 225 -1.05 3.38 2.07
C MET A 225 -1.51 3.44 3.54
N GLU A 226 -0.60 3.79 4.46
CA GLU A 226 -0.89 3.91 5.89
C GLU A 226 -1.89 5.04 6.20
N HIS A 227 -2.15 5.92 5.22
CA HIS A 227 -3.10 7.03 5.30
C HIS A 227 -4.54 6.63 4.89
N ILE A 228 -4.77 5.43 4.35
CA ILE A 228 -6.13 4.92 4.06
C ILE A 228 -6.48 3.83 5.08
N GLN A 229 -6.86 4.26 6.30
CA GLN A 229 -7.21 3.36 7.40
C GLN A 229 -8.71 3.08 7.44
N ILE A 230 -9.11 1.95 6.85
CA ILE A 230 -10.52 1.53 6.72
C ILE A 230 -11.26 1.52 8.07
N ASP A 231 -10.59 1.04 9.12
CA ASP A 231 -11.13 0.98 10.47
C ASP A 231 -11.37 2.37 11.07
N GLN A 232 -10.43 3.31 10.90
CA GLN A 232 -10.61 4.69 11.36
C GLN A 232 -11.76 5.37 10.64
N MET A 233 -11.91 5.14 9.33
CA MET A 233 -13.01 5.71 8.55
C MET A 233 -14.38 5.24 9.04
N LEU A 234 -14.52 3.95 9.34
CA LEU A 234 -15.76 3.40 9.91
C LEU A 234 -16.05 4.00 11.28
N ILE A 235 -15.03 4.16 12.13
CA ILE A 235 -15.17 4.72 13.48
C ILE A 235 -15.52 6.21 13.42
N GLU A 236 -14.94 6.98 12.50
CA GLU A 236 -15.28 8.39 12.29
C GLU A 236 -16.69 8.57 11.73
N SER A 237 -17.16 7.64 10.90
CA SER A 237 -18.48 7.72 10.24
C SER A 237 -19.63 7.31 11.16
N PHE A 238 -19.45 6.22 11.93
CA PHE A 238 -20.51 5.64 12.76
C PHE A 238 -20.29 5.86 14.27
N GLY A 239 -19.13 6.37 14.68
CA GLY A 239 -18.73 6.49 16.07
C GLY A 239 -18.33 5.16 16.71
N SER A 240 -17.45 5.21 17.71
CA SER A 240 -17.08 4.00 18.48
C SER A 240 -18.28 3.37 19.20
N ARG A 241 -19.17 4.19 19.75
CA ARG A 241 -20.40 3.74 20.41
C ARG A 241 -21.41 3.12 19.44
N GLY A 242 -21.57 3.71 18.26
CA GLY A 242 -22.52 3.23 17.24
C GLY A 242 -22.11 1.88 16.62
N LEU A 243 -20.80 1.64 16.47
CA LEU A 243 -20.29 0.35 16.03
C LEU A 243 -20.42 -0.73 17.12
N GLY A 244 -20.29 -0.36 18.39
CA GLY A 244 -20.35 -1.30 19.50
C GLY A 244 -19.05 -2.11 19.69
N LYS A 245 -18.88 -2.64 20.90
CA LYS A 245 -17.60 -3.24 21.35
C LYS A 245 -17.15 -4.42 20.48
N SER A 246 -18.08 -5.30 20.12
CA SER A 246 -17.76 -6.51 19.33
C SER A 246 -17.18 -6.18 17.96
N ASN A 247 -17.76 -5.18 17.27
CA ASN A 247 -17.26 -4.71 15.98
C ASN A 247 -15.88 -4.05 16.09
N LEU A 248 -15.65 -3.25 17.14
CA LEU A 248 -14.36 -2.62 17.37
C LEU A 248 -13.24 -3.65 17.58
N VAL A 249 -13.53 -4.74 18.30
CA VAL A 249 -12.58 -5.85 18.47
C VAL A 249 -12.29 -6.52 17.13
N ALA A 250 -13.33 -6.85 16.36
CA ALA A 250 -13.18 -7.46 15.03
C ALA A 250 -12.34 -6.60 14.07
N LEU A 251 -12.67 -5.30 13.95
CA LEU A 251 -11.93 -4.35 13.12
C LEU A 251 -10.47 -4.21 13.56
N THR A 252 -10.22 -4.20 14.88
CA THR A 252 -8.86 -4.15 15.44
C THR A 252 -8.06 -5.39 15.04
N LEU A 253 -8.65 -6.57 15.14
CA LEU A 253 -8.01 -7.81 14.73
C LEU A 253 -7.70 -7.82 13.24
N TYR A 254 -8.52 -7.19 12.39
CA TYR A 254 -8.32 -7.13 10.93
C TYR A 254 -7.17 -6.21 10.49
N ARG A 255 -6.56 -5.44 11.40
CA ARG A 255 -5.42 -4.56 11.12
C ARG A 255 -4.21 -5.26 10.48
N TRP A 256 -4.10 -6.60 10.58
CA TRP A 256 -3.00 -7.33 9.94
C TRP A 256 -3.00 -7.25 8.41
N PHE A 257 -4.16 -7.08 7.76
CA PHE A 257 -4.26 -7.00 6.29
C PHE A 257 -4.79 -5.66 5.75
N ILE A 258 -5.39 -4.80 6.58
CA ILE A 258 -5.88 -3.48 6.14
C ILE A 258 -4.90 -2.33 6.37
N ARG A 259 -3.85 -2.52 7.18
CA ARG A 259 -2.92 -1.45 7.57
C ARG A 259 -1.90 -1.11 6.49
N SER A 260 -1.36 -2.12 5.83
CA SER A 260 -0.34 -1.96 4.80
C SER A 260 -0.65 -2.90 3.66
N PHE A 261 -0.79 -2.34 2.47
CA PHE A 261 -1.06 -3.12 1.27
C PHE A 261 0.20 -3.46 0.47
N THR A 262 1.39 -3.24 1.06
CA THR A 262 2.70 -3.52 0.44
C THR A 262 2.85 -4.93 -0.08
N SER A 263 2.26 -5.91 0.61
CA SER A 263 2.36 -7.33 0.27
C SER A 263 1.04 -7.89 -0.27
N HIS A 264 0.14 -7.02 -0.73
CA HIS A 264 -1.15 -7.46 -1.25
C HIS A 264 -0.92 -8.30 -2.52
N PRO A 265 -1.50 -9.51 -2.64
CA PRO A 265 -1.18 -10.42 -3.76
C PRO A 265 -1.74 -9.95 -5.10
N MET A 266 -2.87 -9.22 -5.10
CA MET A 266 -3.60 -8.85 -6.33
C MET A 266 -2.76 -8.03 -7.34
N PRO A 267 -2.00 -6.99 -6.96
CA PRO A 267 -1.07 -6.31 -7.87
C PRO A 267 -0.04 -7.24 -8.55
N HIS A 268 0.53 -8.18 -7.80
CA HIS A 268 1.52 -9.11 -8.33
C HIS A 268 0.89 -10.14 -9.27
N GLN A 269 -0.29 -10.63 -8.91
CA GLN A 269 -1.08 -11.54 -9.76
C GLN A 269 -1.47 -10.87 -11.06
N LEU A 270 -1.95 -9.62 -11.03
CA LEU A 270 -2.39 -8.91 -12.25
C LEU A 270 -1.23 -8.72 -13.25
N GLU A 271 -0.06 -8.33 -12.77
CA GLU A 271 1.13 -8.23 -13.64
C GLU A 271 1.55 -9.58 -14.21
N GLY A 272 1.59 -10.63 -13.37
CA GLY A 272 1.91 -11.98 -13.83
C GLY A 272 0.94 -12.46 -14.92
N LEU A 273 -0.36 -12.22 -14.75
CA LEU A 273 -1.39 -12.57 -15.74
C LEU A 273 -1.27 -11.78 -17.05
N LYS A 274 -0.70 -10.57 -17.01
CA LYS A 274 -0.47 -9.71 -18.18
C LYS A 274 0.77 -10.14 -18.98
N MET A 275 1.78 -10.70 -18.32
CA MET A 275 3.03 -11.15 -18.95
C MET A 275 2.91 -12.51 -19.66
N VAL A 276 1.85 -13.27 -19.40
CA VAL A 276 1.70 -14.65 -19.92
C VAL A 276 0.66 -14.77 -21.03
N THR A 277 0.89 -15.72 -21.93
CA THR A 277 -0.06 -16.11 -22.98
C THR A 277 -1.31 -16.78 -22.37
N SER A 278 -2.42 -16.79 -23.11
CA SER A 278 -3.70 -17.32 -22.64
C SER A 278 -3.62 -18.77 -22.14
N ASN A 279 -2.83 -19.62 -22.81
CA ASN A 279 -2.62 -21.02 -22.40
C ASN A 279 -1.87 -21.14 -21.06
N THR A 280 -0.84 -20.32 -20.85
CA THR A 280 -0.06 -20.32 -19.61
C THR A 280 -0.87 -19.71 -18.46
N ARG A 281 -1.70 -18.68 -18.74
CA ARG A 281 -2.57 -18.03 -17.75
C ARG A 281 -3.45 -19.01 -16.98
N ARG A 282 -4.01 -20.01 -17.68
CA ARG A 282 -4.88 -21.05 -17.11
C ARG A 282 -4.18 -21.93 -16.09
N ARG A 283 -2.88 -22.22 -16.28
CA ARG A 283 -2.07 -23.01 -15.34
C ARG A 283 -1.48 -22.14 -14.23
N LEU A 284 -1.15 -20.89 -14.56
CA LEU A 284 -0.56 -19.95 -13.62
C LEU A 284 -1.52 -19.58 -12.49
N TYR A 285 -2.80 -19.33 -12.80
CA TYR A 285 -3.78 -18.94 -11.79
C TYR A 285 -3.91 -19.93 -10.60
N PRO A 286 -4.21 -21.24 -10.82
CA PRO A 286 -4.29 -22.18 -9.71
C PRO A 286 -2.93 -22.40 -9.02
N ALA A 287 -1.82 -22.32 -9.76
CA ALA A 287 -0.48 -22.39 -9.16
C ALA A 287 -0.22 -21.22 -8.20
N LEU A 288 -0.57 -19.99 -8.59
CA LEU A 288 -0.43 -18.81 -7.73
C LEU A 288 -1.29 -18.91 -6.48
N VAL A 289 -2.53 -19.43 -6.60
CA VAL A 289 -3.40 -19.68 -5.44
C VAL A 289 -2.79 -20.74 -4.51
N GLY A 290 -2.33 -21.87 -5.07
CA GLY A 290 -1.69 -22.95 -4.30
C GLY A 290 -0.42 -22.49 -3.58
N ILE A 291 0.47 -21.78 -4.27
CA ILE A 291 1.69 -21.22 -3.68
C ILE A 291 1.34 -20.22 -2.58
N SER A 292 0.34 -19.36 -2.78
CA SER A 292 -0.09 -18.39 -1.76
C SER A 292 -0.60 -19.09 -0.50
N ALA A 293 -1.35 -20.19 -0.65
CA ALA A 293 -1.84 -20.98 0.49
C ALA A 293 -0.69 -21.64 1.26
N VAL A 294 0.23 -22.32 0.56
CA VAL A 294 1.41 -22.95 1.17
C VAL A 294 2.30 -21.91 1.84
N ALA A 295 2.59 -20.79 1.15
CA ALA A 295 3.40 -19.71 1.69
C ALA A 295 2.77 -19.12 2.96
N SER A 296 1.45 -18.94 2.99
CA SER A 296 0.76 -18.43 4.19
C SER A 296 0.98 -19.35 5.39
N VAL A 297 0.75 -20.66 5.23
CA VAL A 297 0.96 -21.66 6.31
C VAL A 297 2.42 -21.71 6.74
N THR A 298 3.35 -21.74 5.79
CA THR A 298 4.78 -21.76 6.07
C THR A 298 5.23 -20.51 6.81
N VAL A 299 4.76 -19.32 6.44
CA VAL A 299 5.10 -18.06 7.13
C VAL A 299 4.61 -18.08 8.57
N PHE A 300 3.38 -18.52 8.83
CA PHE A 300 2.87 -18.65 10.20
C PHE A 300 3.71 -19.65 11.01
N TRP A 301 4.05 -20.80 10.44
CA TRP A 301 4.88 -21.80 11.10
C TRP A 301 6.28 -21.28 11.42
N VAL A 302 6.98 -20.72 10.43
CA VAL A 302 8.34 -20.20 10.58
C VAL A 302 8.38 -19.05 11.58
N MET A 303 7.42 -18.11 11.53
CA MET A 303 7.32 -17.03 12.52
C MET A 303 7.17 -17.58 13.94
N LEU A 304 6.25 -18.52 14.15
CA LEU A 304 6.05 -19.13 15.46
C LEU A 304 7.30 -19.88 15.93
N HIS A 305 7.91 -20.67 15.05
CA HIS A 305 9.13 -21.41 15.35
C HIS A 305 10.27 -20.49 15.80
N LEU A 306 10.49 -19.40 15.07
CA LEU A 306 11.53 -18.42 15.39
C LEU A 306 11.23 -17.69 16.72
N TYR A 307 9.97 -17.39 17.00
CA TYR A 307 9.57 -16.84 18.30
C TYR A 307 9.77 -17.81 19.47
N TYR A 308 9.55 -19.11 19.27
CA TYR A 308 9.81 -20.12 20.30
C TYR A 308 11.31 -20.34 20.54
N GLN A 309 12.14 -20.32 19.49
CA GLN A 309 13.57 -20.56 19.62
C GLN A 309 14.34 -19.38 20.21
N HIS A 310 14.06 -18.17 19.72
CA HIS A 310 14.85 -16.99 20.05
C HIS A 310 14.14 -16.07 21.06
N GLY A 311 12.85 -16.32 21.33
CA GLY A 311 11.99 -15.45 22.11
C GLY A 311 11.41 -14.30 21.26
N ALA A 312 10.11 -14.05 21.39
CA ALA A 312 9.42 -13.01 20.62
C ALA A 312 10.02 -11.60 20.82
N ILE A 313 10.58 -11.32 22.00
CA ILE A 313 11.23 -10.04 22.33
C ILE A 313 12.56 -9.87 21.57
N ASN A 314 13.36 -10.94 21.50
CA ASN A 314 14.69 -10.88 20.91
C ASN A 314 14.64 -11.01 19.38
N PHE A 315 13.76 -11.85 18.84
CA PHE A 315 13.64 -12.11 17.40
C PHE A 315 12.77 -11.10 16.65
N GLY A 316 11.65 -10.67 17.26
CA GLY A 316 10.71 -9.75 16.61
C GLY A 316 11.27 -8.33 16.41
N GLY A 317 12.49 -8.09 16.90
CA GLY A 317 13.05 -6.77 17.11
C GLY A 317 12.17 -6.01 18.11
N SER A 318 12.72 -5.68 19.27
CA SER A 318 12.09 -4.85 20.31
C SER A 318 11.39 -3.55 19.83
N SER A 319 11.56 -3.16 18.57
CA SER A 319 10.87 -2.04 17.94
C SER A 319 9.64 -2.44 17.11
N TYR A 320 9.74 -3.19 16.00
CA TYR A 320 8.64 -3.18 15.02
C TYR A 320 7.44 -4.08 15.37
N GLY A 321 7.64 -5.36 15.69
CA GLY A 321 6.54 -6.27 16.02
C GLY A 321 5.74 -5.81 17.25
N MET A 322 6.46 -5.43 18.32
CA MET A 322 5.85 -4.94 19.56
C MET A 322 5.21 -3.57 19.42
N LYS A 323 5.84 -2.59 18.74
CA LYS A 323 5.24 -1.24 18.58
C LYS A 323 3.95 -1.30 17.77
N PHE A 324 3.86 -2.18 16.77
CA PHE A 324 2.62 -2.34 16.01
C PHE A 324 1.55 -3.05 16.82
N GLY A 325 1.87 -4.13 17.53
CA GLY A 325 0.94 -4.78 18.45
C GLY A 325 0.40 -3.80 19.49
N ALA A 326 1.29 -3.03 20.14
CA ALA A 326 0.91 -1.99 21.09
C ALA A 326 0.02 -0.92 20.45
N ARG A 327 0.32 -0.46 19.23
CA ARG A 327 -0.52 0.52 18.51
C ARG A 327 -1.93 -0.02 18.22
N VAL A 328 -2.04 -1.30 17.90
CA VAL A 328 -3.31 -1.99 17.65
C VAL A 328 -4.14 -2.04 18.92
N PHE A 329 -3.61 -2.60 20.01
CA PHE A 329 -4.35 -2.77 21.25
C PHE A 329 -4.58 -1.47 22.02
N ASN A 330 -3.62 -0.53 22.02
CA ASN A 330 -3.82 0.79 22.61
C ASN A 330 -4.86 1.62 21.83
N GLY A 331 -4.99 1.40 20.52
CA GLY A 331 -6.04 2.00 19.72
C GLY A 331 -7.42 1.49 20.15
N LEU A 332 -7.55 0.16 20.28
CA LEU A 332 -8.78 -0.46 20.78
C LEU A 332 -9.14 0.00 22.19
N GLN A 333 -8.17 0.06 23.10
CA GLN A 333 -8.40 0.53 24.47
C GLN A 333 -8.99 1.94 24.50
N ARG A 334 -8.48 2.86 23.65
CA ARG A 334 -9.03 4.23 23.53
C ARG A 334 -10.45 4.28 22.99
N TRP A 335 -10.85 3.31 22.17
CA TRP A 335 -12.21 3.27 21.61
C TRP A 335 -13.22 2.64 22.57
N LEU A 336 -12.75 1.80 23.50
CA LEU A 336 -13.58 1.12 24.49
C LEU A 336 -13.79 1.94 25.77
N SER A 337 -12.87 2.87 26.09
CA SER A 337 -12.98 3.83 27.20
C SER A 337 -13.96 4.96 26.87
#